data_AF-A0A9D8NVP8-F1
#
_entry.id   AF-A0A9D8NVP8-F1
#
_cell.length_a   1.000
_cell.length_b   1.000
_cell.length_c   1.000
_cell.angle_alpha   90.00
_cell.angle_beta   90.00
_cell.angle_gamma   90.00
#
_symmetry.space_group_name_H-M   'P 1'
#
loop_
_entity.id
_entity.type
_entity.pdbx_description
1 polymer ?
#
loop_
_entity_poly.entity_id
_entity_poly.type
_entity_poly.pdbx_seq_one_letter_code
_entity_poly.pdbx_strand_id
1 'polypeptide(L)'
;MKKATKNARATKPATAKAKHARPAPATKRVGALSAAAMLLADRGKPMRVREMIVALSERGLWTSPNGKTPEATLYAAIIREIAAKARASRFVKVERGLFAAATVRSMPKKGSHR
;
A
#
# COMPACT_ATOMS: atom_id res chain seq x y z
N MET A 1 40.87 7.80 -27.75
CA MET A 1 40.43 8.77 -26.71
C MET A 1 39.42 8.11 -25.77
N LYS A 2 38.98 8.75 -24.66
CA LYS A 2 38.17 8.15 -23.59
C LYS A 2 36.86 8.93 -23.34
N LYS A 3 35.80 8.23 -22.88
CA LYS A 3 34.49 8.74 -22.38
C LYS A 3 33.57 9.41 -23.44
N ALA A 4 32.24 9.57 -23.26
CA ALA A 4 31.14 8.83 -22.58
C ALA A 4 29.81 9.59 -22.92
N THR A 5 28.56 9.30 -22.50
CA THR A 5 27.95 8.29 -21.60
C THR A 5 26.45 8.09 -21.97
N LYS A 6 25.89 6.86 -22.01
CA LYS A 6 24.41 6.65 -21.89
C LYS A 6 24.05 5.20 -21.50
N ASN A 7 23.79 4.94 -20.21
CA ASN A 7 23.36 3.61 -19.75
C ASN A 7 21.83 3.46 -19.92
N ALA A 8 21.41 2.78 -20.99
CA ALA A 8 20.00 2.70 -21.37
C ALA A 8 19.25 1.53 -20.70
N ARG A 9 18.31 1.89 -19.82
CA ARG A 9 17.03 1.17 -19.58
C ARG A 9 17.13 -0.36 -19.46
N ALA A 10 17.57 -0.87 -18.31
CA ALA A 10 17.57 -2.29 -17.99
C ALA A 10 16.14 -2.88 -17.95
N THR A 11 15.69 -3.52 -19.03
CA THR A 11 14.38 -4.19 -19.14
C THR A 11 14.46 -5.67 -18.76
N LYS A 12 14.13 -6.01 -17.51
CA LYS A 12 13.89 -7.41 -17.07
C LYS A 12 12.83 -7.45 -15.94
N PRO A 13 12.00 -8.51 -15.85
CA PRO A 13 11.35 -9.20 -16.97
C PRO A 13 9.84 -9.39 -16.72
N ALA A 14 9.09 -9.79 -17.76
CA ALA A 14 7.72 -10.28 -17.58
C ALA A 14 7.72 -11.78 -17.27
N THR A 15 7.59 -12.16 -16.00
CA THR A 15 7.32 -13.55 -15.59
C THR A 15 5.84 -13.75 -15.29
N ALA A 16 5.14 -14.45 -16.18
CA ALA A 16 3.73 -14.79 -15.99
C ALA A 16 3.56 -15.97 -15.01
N LYS A 17 2.31 -16.15 -14.54
CA LYS A 17 1.79 -17.35 -13.84
C LYS A 17 2.43 -17.69 -12.48
N ALA A 18 2.10 -16.89 -11.46
CA ALA A 18 1.82 -17.45 -10.13
C ALA A 18 0.28 -17.58 -9.98
N LYS A 19 -0.27 -18.77 -10.20
CA LYS A 19 -1.67 -19.07 -9.85
C LYS A 19 -1.77 -19.07 -8.32
N HIS A 20 -2.39 -18.07 -7.72
CA HIS A 20 -2.81 -18.09 -6.31
C HIS A 20 -4.27 -17.66 -6.23
N ALA A 21 -5.03 -18.32 -5.34
CA ALA A 21 -6.47 -18.40 -5.43
C ALA A 21 -7.19 -17.04 -5.47
N ARG A 22 -8.15 -16.94 -6.41
CA ARG A 22 -9.29 -16.01 -6.36
C ARG A 22 -9.95 -16.16 -4.98
N PRO A 23 -9.93 -15.14 -4.09
CA PRO A 23 -10.63 -15.24 -2.82
C PRO A 23 -12.13 -15.47 -3.04
N ALA A 24 -12.72 -16.29 -2.17
CA ALA A 24 -14.15 -16.59 -2.15
C ALA A 24 -14.99 -15.31 -1.90
N PRO A 25 -16.30 -15.29 -2.26
CA PRO A 25 -17.03 -14.05 -2.44
C PRO A 25 -17.30 -13.26 -1.14
N ALA A 26 -16.85 -12.01 -1.14
CA ALA A 26 -17.59 -10.83 -0.70
C ALA A 26 -18.41 -10.82 0.62
N THR A 27 -18.12 -11.64 1.61
CA THR A 27 -18.50 -11.32 3.00
C THR A 27 -17.88 -9.97 3.39
N LYS A 28 -18.63 -9.09 4.06
CA LYS A 28 -18.29 -7.67 4.34
C LYS A 28 -17.13 -7.45 5.35
N ARG A 29 -16.07 -8.26 5.29
CA ARG A 29 -14.81 -8.03 6.02
C ARG A 29 -14.05 -6.87 5.36
N VAL A 30 -13.52 -5.94 6.16
CA VAL A 30 -12.66 -4.86 5.65
C VAL A 30 -11.37 -5.50 5.12
N GLY A 31 -11.19 -5.56 3.80
CA GLY A 31 -9.98 -6.11 3.21
C GLY A 31 -8.74 -5.26 3.49
N ALA A 32 -7.55 -5.87 3.52
CA ALA A 32 -6.27 -5.22 3.85
C ALA A 32 -6.06 -3.87 3.16
N LEU A 33 -6.46 -3.75 1.89
CA LEU A 33 -6.34 -2.52 1.10
C LEU A 33 -7.26 -1.40 1.61
N SER A 34 -8.51 -1.71 1.98
CA SER A 34 -9.41 -0.72 2.59
C SER A 34 -8.94 -0.34 4.00
N ALA A 35 -8.49 -1.32 4.79
CA ALA A 35 -7.98 -1.11 6.14
C ALA A 35 -6.72 -0.22 6.14
N ALA A 36 -5.76 -0.48 5.24
CA ALA A 36 -4.56 0.34 5.08
C ALA A 36 -4.86 1.78 4.63
N ALA A 37 -5.86 1.98 3.76
CA ALA A 37 -6.31 3.32 3.40
C ALA A 37 -6.89 4.08 4.61
N MET A 38 -7.70 3.41 5.44
CA MET A 38 -8.22 3.98 6.69
C MET A 38 -7.10 4.32 7.67
N LEU A 39 -6.11 3.43 7.85
CA LEU A 39 -4.96 3.67 8.74
C LEU A 39 -4.11 4.86 8.28
N LEU A 40 -3.81 4.98 6.98
CA LEU A 40 -3.03 6.12 6.47
C LEU A 40 -3.78 7.45 6.60
N ALA A 41 -5.11 7.44 6.42
CA ALA A 41 -5.95 8.62 6.63
C ALA A 41 -6.07 9.01 8.12
N ASP A 42 -6.13 8.03 9.03
CA ASP A 42 -6.14 8.24 10.48
C ASP A 42 -4.80 8.77 11.01
N ARG A 43 -3.68 8.20 10.52
CA ARG A 43 -2.33 8.60 10.96
C ARG A 43 -1.82 9.87 10.29
N GLY A 44 -2.39 10.29 9.16
CA GLY A 44 -2.07 11.54 8.46
C GLY A 44 -0.63 11.65 7.94
N LYS A 45 0.14 10.55 7.94
CA LYS A 45 1.56 10.52 7.57
C LYS A 45 1.89 9.34 6.64
N PRO A 46 2.94 9.42 5.81
CA PRO A 46 3.43 8.26 5.08
C PRO A 46 3.88 7.15 6.04
N MET A 47 3.59 5.89 5.72
CA MET A 47 4.06 4.72 6.47
C MET A 47 4.55 3.62 5.51
N ARG A 48 5.44 2.75 5.99
CA ARG A 48 5.87 1.55 5.27
C ARG A 48 4.85 0.45 5.44
N VAL A 49 4.77 -0.44 4.44
CA VAL A 49 3.80 -1.55 4.46
C VAL A 49 3.96 -2.47 5.69
N ARG A 50 5.19 -2.64 6.21
CA ARG A 50 5.44 -3.34 7.48
C ARG A 50 4.67 -2.71 8.65
N GLU A 51 4.86 -1.41 8.84
CA GLU A 51 4.22 -0.62 9.89
C GLU A 51 2.69 -0.59 9.73
N MET A 52 2.19 -0.61 8.50
CA MET A 52 0.76 -0.77 8.25
C MET A 52 0.24 -2.12 8.72
N ILE A 53 0.91 -3.23 8.40
CA ILE A 53 0.49 -4.57 8.85
C ILE A 53 0.49 -4.65 10.38
N VAL A 54 1.54 -4.15 11.03
CA VAL A 54 1.64 -4.11 12.51
C VAL A 54 0.48 -3.30 13.09
N ALA A 55 0.31 -2.05 12.68
CA ALA A 55 -0.74 -1.18 13.23
C ALA A 55 -2.18 -1.57 12.85
N LEU A 56 -2.38 -2.38 11.79
CA LEU A 56 -3.68 -3.00 11.50
C LEU A 56 -3.97 -4.20 12.39
N SER A 57 -2.95 -5.00 12.73
CA SER A 57 -3.07 -6.13 13.64
C SER A 57 -3.23 -5.68 15.09
N GLU A 58 -2.44 -4.70 15.55
CA GLU A 58 -2.54 -4.08 16.88
C GLU A 58 -3.95 -3.52 17.17
N ARG A 59 -4.58 -2.94 16.14
CA ARG A 59 -5.93 -2.35 16.24
C ARG A 59 -7.06 -3.36 15.97
N GLY A 60 -6.75 -4.63 15.69
CA GLY A 60 -7.73 -5.64 15.28
C GLY A 60 -8.49 -5.33 13.98
N LEU A 61 -8.07 -4.31 13.21
CA LEU A 61 -8.76 -3.83 12.00
C LEU A 61 -8.63 -4.81 10.84
N TRP A 62 -7.46 -5.43 10.70
CA TRP A 62 -7.22 -6.50 9.75
C TRP A 62 -5.99 -7.33 10.12
N THR A 63 -6.15 -8.66 10.04
CA THR A 63 -5.07 -9.63 10.26
C THR A 63 -5.00 -10.58 9.05
N SER A 64 -3.79 -11.11 8.76
CA SER A 64 -3.57 -12.09 7.69
C SER A 64 -4.42 -13.35 7.92
N PRO A 65 -5.35 -13.72 7.01
CA PRO A 65 -6.24 -14.86 7.27
C PRO A 65 -5.58 -16.22 7.04
N ASN A 66 -4.53 -16.31 6.20
CA ASN A 66 -3.91 -17.57 5.77
C ASN A 66 -2.44 -17.41 5.28
N GLY A 67 -1.81 -16.24 5.44
CA GLY A 67 -0.55 -15.92 4.75
C GLY A 67 0.62 -15.59 5.68
N LYS A 68 1.78 -16.24 5.44
CA LYS A 68 3.07 -15.96 6.12
C LYS A 68 3.65 -14.57 5.82
N THR A 69 3.23 -13.92 4.73
CA THR A 69 3.83 -12.67 4.21
C THR A 69 2.79 -11.61 3.84
N PRO A 70 1.91 -11.17 4.77
CA PRO A 70 0.87 -10.18 4.51
C PRO A 70 1.39 -8.84 3.97
N GLU A 71 2.64 -8.48 4.32
CA GLU A 71 3.35 -7.31 3.78
C GLU A 71 3.43 -7.34 2.25
N ALA A 72 3.78 -8.50 1.68
CA ALA A 72 3.93 -8.66 0.23
C ALA A 72 2.57 -8.60 -0.48
N THR A 73 1.53 -9.18 0.14
CA THR A 73 0.15 -9.11 -0.34
C THR A 73 -0.36 -7.67 -0.35
N LEU A 74 -0.18 -6.92 0.74
CA LEU A 74 -0.61 -5.53 0.83
C LEU A 74 0.19 -4.61 -0.11
N TYR A 75 1.52 -4.78 -0.19
CA TYR A 75 2.35 -4.03 -1.14
C TYR A 75 1.90 -4.25 -2.59
N ALA A 76 1.67 -5.50 -3.00
CA ALA A 76 1.18 -5.82 -4.33
C ALA A 76 -0.23 -5.25 -4.60
N ALA A 77 -1.11 -5.25 -3.60
CA ALA A 77 -2.44 -4.67 -3.71
C ALA A 77 -2.40 -3.13 -3.88
N ILE A 78 -1.58 -2.43 -3.09
CA ILE A 78 -1.41 -0.97 -3.17
C ILE A 78 -0.81 -0.58 -4.54
N ILE A 79 0.25 -1.24 -4.99
CA ILE A 79 0.86 -0.97 -6.30
C ILE A 79 -0.13 -1.20 -7.45
N ARG A 80 -0.99 -2.23 -7.37
CA ARG A 80 -2.05 -2.47 -8.34
C ARG A 80 -3.15 -1.41 -8.30
N GLU A 81 -3.58 -0.93 -7.12
CA GLU A 81 -4.57 0.15 -7.05
C GLU A 81 -4.03 1.47 -7.61
N ILE A 82 -2.77 1.81 -7.31
CA ILE A 82 -2.11 3.01 -7.86
C ILE A 82 -2.03 2.92 -9.38
N ALA A 83 -1.60 1.78 -9.93
CA ALA A 83 -1.49 1.58 -11.37
C ALA A 83 -2.86 1.58 -12.09
N ALA A 84 -3.89 1.01 -11.47
CA ALA A 84 -5.22 0.90 -12.09
C ALA A 84 -6.09 2.16 -11.97
N LYS A 85 -5.86 3.00 -10.95
CA LYS A 85 -6.71 4.18 -10.67
C LYS A 85 -6.00 5.52 -10.79
N ALA A 86 -4.66 5.56 -10.79
CA ALA A 86 -3.86 6.79 -10.82
C ALA A 86 -4.38 7.87 -9.85
N ARG A 87 -5.00 8.94 -10.38
CA ARG A 87 -5.57 10.05 -9.58
C ARG A 87 -6.73 9.64 -8.66
N ALA A 88 -7.44 8.55 -8.97
CA ALA A 88 -8.51 7.97 -8.16
C ALA A 88 -8.03 6.83 -7.23
N SER A 89 -6.72 6.63 -7.10
CA SER A 89 -6.12 5.74 -6.09
C SER A 89 -6.39 6.28 -4.70
N ARG A 90 -6.55 5.40 -3.69
CA ARG A 90 -6.58 5.82 -2.28
C ARG A 90 -5.18 6.06 -1.70
N PHE A 91 -4.14 5.69 -2.44
CA PHE A 91 -2.74 5.70 -2.04
C PHE A 91 -1.89 6.54 -2.98
N VAL A 92 -0.95 7.31 -2.40
CA VAL A 92 0.19 7.90 -3.11
C VAL A 92 1.44 7.12 -2.73
N LYS A 93 2.23 6.70 -3.73
CA LYS A 93 3.58 6.18 -3.51
C LYS A 93 4.51 7.37 -3.27
N VAL A 94 5.04 7.48 -2.06
CA VAL A 94 6.02 8.52 -1.70
C VAL A 94 7.43 8.03 -2.02
N GLU A 95 7.74 6.80 -1.62
CA GLU A 95 9.07 6.21 -1.73
C GLU A 95 8.97 4.67 -1.95
N ARG A 96 10.10 3.96 -2.08
CA ARG A 96 10.12 2.51 -2.27
C ARG A 96 9.59 1.77 -1.03
N GLY A 97 8.31 1.43 -1.06
CA GLY A 97 7.61 0.75 0.04
C GLY A 97 6.98 1.68 1.07
N LEU A 98 7.04 3.00 0.84
CA LEU A 98 6.45 4.05 1.68
C LEU A 98 5.26 4.68 0.94
N PHE A 99 4.09 4.68 1.56
CA PHE A 99 2.85 5.19 0.97
C PHE A 99 2.11 6.12 1.93
N ALA A 100 1.41 7.09 1.37
CA ALA A 100 0.52 8.01 2.08
C ALA A 100 -0.92 7.87 1.55
N ALA A 101 -1.91 8.36 2.30
CA ALA A 101 -3.27 8.47 1.79
C ALA A 101 -3.35 9.56 0.70
N ALA A 102 -3.99 9.25 -0.43
CA ALA A 102 -4.23 10.21 -1.50
C ALA A 102 -5.34 11.18 -1.14
N THR A 103 -6.42 10.66 -0.53
CA THR A 103 -7.32 11.48 0.27
C THR A 103 -6.65 11.70 1.62
N VAL A 104 -5.85 12.77 1.70
CA VAL A 104 -5.62 13.44 2.99
C VAL A 104 -6.97 14.04 3.38
N ARG A 105 -7.82 13.24 4.03
CA ARG A 105 -8.92 13.75 4.85
C ARG A 105 -8.28 14.81 5.73
N SER A 106 -8.65 16.07 5.53
CA SER A 106 -8.06 17.18 6.29
C SER A 106 -8.41 16.97 7.75
N MET A 107 -7.48 16.33 8.47
CA MET A 107 -7.63 16.01 9.87
C MET A 107 -7.52 17.36 10.56
N PRO A 108 -8.61 17.91 11.14
CA PRO A 108 -8.51 19.19 11.81
C PRO A 108 -7.42 19.02 12.87
N LYS A 109 -6.41 19.88 12.83
CA LYS A 109 -5.39 19.95 13.87
C LYS A 109 -6.16 20.13 15.17
N LYS A 110 -6.33 19.06 15.95
CA LYS A 110 -7.01 19.14 17.24
C LYS A 110 -6.11 19.98 18.11
N GLY A 111 -6.42 21.27 18.17
CA GLY A 111 -5.72 22.22 19.01
C GLY A 111 -5.90 21.76 20.44
N SER A 112 -4.85 21.14 20.99
CA SER A 112 -4.70 21.00 22.44
C SER A 112 -4.32 22.37 22.99
N HIS A 113 -5.25 23.32 22.91
CA HIS A 113 -5.25 24.50 23.74
C HIS A 113 -5.94 24.08 25.04
N ARG A 114 -5.19 24.23 26.14
CA ARG A 114 -5.74 24.29 27.48
C ARG A 114 -6.43 25.64 27.66
#